data_AF-A0A084SQI0-F1
#
_entry.id   AF-A0A084SQI0-F1
#
_cell.length_a   1.000
_cell.length_b   1.000
_cell.length_c   1.000
_cell.angle_alpha   90.00
_cell.angle_beta   90.00
_cell.angle_gamma   90.00
#
_symmetry.space_group_name_H-M   'P 1'
#
loop_
_entity.id
_entity.type
_entity.pdbx_description
1 polymer ?
#
loop_
_entity_poly.entity_id
_entity_poly.type
_entity_poly.pdbx_seq_one_letter_code
_entity_poly.pdbx_strand_id
1 'polypeptide(L)'
;MFPVRSERDVGDLAILVIREIARKSTQGRVTLLIDGLEKTPPEPARLVFDALEGLHSEVEIVVVVPWHAAYGPGAETVIVPGEKLVVVPPVEVEGQAGTAGVEFFRNVAARRLRLDEATIAQAPDTFGAPGGVLDTCARLSGGIPRSFLQLLADAVSYARILDGKDWPEPVHVAQAVADQRESFRRLLTPGDDDALRSVDGKDGRNMALEQKLRLLAHGVLLERHEKGQPVMRPHPIVKSLL
;
A
#
# COMPACT_ATOMS: atom_id res chain seq x y z
N MET A 1 -55.39 -0.15 -9.12
CA MET A 1 -54.10 0.23 -9.72
C MET A 1 -53.15 0.47 -8.56
N PHE A 2 -52.41 -0.56 -8.15
CA PHE A 2 -51.46 -0.46 -7.03
C PHE A 2 -50.17 0.16 -7.56
N PRO A 3 -49.59 1.18 -6.90
CA PRO A 3 -48.31 1.69 -7.32
C PRO A 3 -47.25 0.62 -7.00
N VAL A 4 -46.57 0.15 -8.04
CA VAL A 4 -45.38 -0.68 -7.91
C VAL A 4 -44.26 0.25 -7.40
N ARG A 5 -44.00 0.24 -6.09
CA ARG A 5 -42.73 0.72 -5.54
C ARG A 5 -41.65 -0.28 -5.97
N SER A 6 -40.85 0.07 -6.97
CA SER A 6 -39.69 -0.74 -7.39
C SER A 6 -38.38 0.06 -7.44
N GLU A 7 -38.21 1.00 -6.51
CA GLU A 7 -36.86 1.31 -6.03
C GLU A 7 -36.62 0.34 -4.86
N ARG A 8 -36.19 -0.88 -5.17
CA ARG A 8 -35.40 -1.61 -4.18
C ARG A 8 -34.08 -0.88 -4.15
N ASP A 9 -33.84 -0.16 -3.07
CA ASP A 9 -32.61 0.57 -2.86
C ASP A 9 -31.45 -0.41 -2.99
N VAL A 10 -30.36 -0.01 -3.66
CA VAL A 10 -29.18 -0.88 -3.80
C VAL A 10 -28.63 -1.25 -2.41
N GLY A 11 -28.85 -0.38 -1.42
CA GLY A 11 -28.62 -0.65 0.00
C GLY A 11 -29.41 -1.86 0.52
N ASP A 12 -30.69 -2.00 0.13
CA ASP A 12 -31.52 -3.15 0.52
C ASP A 12 -30.95 -4.46 -0.02
N LEU A 13 -30.40 -4.47 -1.24
CA LEU A 13 -29.84 -5.67 -1.84
C LEU A 13 -28.55 -6.11 -1.13
N ALA A 14 -27.66 -5.16 -0.82
CA ALA A 14 -26.42 -5.45 -0.09
C ALA A 14 -26.72 -6.00 1.31
N ILE A 15 -27.64 -5.38 2.04
CA ILE A 15 -28.09 -5.84 3.36
C ILE A 15 -28.70 -7.24 3.26
N LEU A 16 -29.54 -7.50 2.25
CA LEU A 16 -30.21 -8.79 2.09
C LEU A 16 -29.21 -9.91 1.73
N VAL A 17 -28.21 -9.62 0.90
CA VAL A 17 -27.11 -10.55 0.59
C VAL A 17 -26.28 -10.84 1.83
N ILE A 18 -25.91 -9.81 2.59
CA ILE A 18 -25.13 -9.96 3.83
C ILE A 18 -25.89 -10.79 4.86
N ARG A 19 -27.18 -10.51 5.07
CA ARG A 19 -28.05 -11.29 5.96
C ARG A 19 -28.18 -12.74 5.51
N GLU A 20 -28.32 -12.97 4.22
CA GLU A 20 -28.43 -14.32 3.67
C GLU A 20 -27.13 -15.11 3.84
N ILE A 21 -25.97 -14.47 3.65
CA ILE A 21 -24.66 -15.05 3.91
C ILE A 21 -24.50 -15.34 5.41
N ALA A 22 -24.85 -14.40 6.29
CA ALA A 22 -24.80 -14.58 7.74
C ALA A 22 -25.69 -15.73 8.21
N ARG A 23 -26.90 -15.85 7.65
CA ARG A 23 -27.84 -16.94 7.96
C ARG A 23 -27.31 -18.32 7.55
N LYS A 24 -26.58 -18.40 6.44
CA LYS A 24 -26.05 -19.66 5.89
C LYS A 24 -24.64 -19.99 6.40
N SER A 25 -23.92 -19.01 6.93
CA SER A 25 -22.57 -19.21 7.46
C SER A 25 -22.61 -20.04 8.73
N THR A 26 -21.79 -21.10 8.76
CA THR A 26 -21.53 -21.90 9.96
C THR A 26 -20.40 -21.32 10.82
N GLN A 27 -19.74 -20.24 10.36
CA GLN A 27 -18.51 -19.69 10.94
C GLN A 27 -18.74 -18.58 12.00
N GLY A 28 -19.97 -18.35 12.45
CA GLY A 28 -20.28 -17.28 13.40
C GLY A 28 -20.50 -15.94 12.70
N ARG A 29 -20.00 -14.83 13.28
CA ARG A 29 -20.22 -13.48 12.77
C ARG A 29 -19.47 -13.27 11.44
N VAL A 30 -20.12 -12.68 10.45
CA VAL A 30 -19.55 -12.44 9.11
C VAL A 30 -18.69 -11.18 9.15
N THR A 31 -17.48 -11.22 8.56
CA THR A 31 -16.63 -10.05 8.37
C THR A 31 -16.72 -9.55 6.93
N LEU A 32 -16.96 -8.25 6.75
CA LEU A 32 -16.99 -7.56 5.47
C LEU A 32 -15.73 -6.69 5.33
N LEU A 33 -14.89 -7.02 4.35
CA LEU A 33 -13.72 -6.21 3.98
C LEU A 33 -14.06 -5.33 2.76
N ILE A 34 -13.87 -4.02 2.91
CA ILE A 34 -14.13 -3.03 1.86
C ILE A 34 -12.82 -2.33 1.53
N ASP A 35 -12.43 -2.43 0.27
CA ASP A 35 -11.20 -1.87 -0.28
C ASP A 35 -11.51 -1.13 -1.59
N GLY A 36 -10.65 -0.20 -1.99
CA GLY A 36 -10.79 0.53 -3.25
C GLY A 36 -11.62 1.82 -3.19
N LEU A 37 -12.06 2.26 -2.00
CA LEU A 37 -12.83 3.50 -1.85
C LEU A 37 -12.02 4.75 -2.22
N GLU A 38 -10.69 4.66 -2.29
CA GLU A 38 -9.83 5.75 -2.76
C GLU A 38 -10.02 6.10 -4.24
N LYS A 39 -10.65 5.21 -5.01
CA LYS A 39 -11.00 5.42 -6.43
C LYS A 39 -12.37 6.08 -6.59
N THR A 40 -13.13 6.15 -5.52
CA THR A 40 -14.47 6.72 -5.50
C THR A 40 -14.37 8.22 -5.18
N PRO A 41 -15.14 9.09 -5.86
CA PRO A 41 -15.22 10.48 -5.46
C PRO A 41 -15.75 10.62 -4.01
N PRO A 42 -15.47 11.72 -3.31
CA PRO A 42 -15.78 11.84 -1.88
C PRO A 42 -17.27 11.66 -1.54
N GLU A 43 -18.18 12.22 -2.35
CA GLU A 43 -19.62 12.15 -2.08
C GLU A 43 -20.16 10.71 -2.19
N PRO A 44 -19.92 9.95 -3.27
CA PRO A 44 -20.32 8.54 -3.30
C PRO A 44 -19.61 7.67 -2.25
N ALA A 45 -18.36 7.96 -1.88
CA ALA A 45 -17.68 7.24 -0.80
C ALA A 45 -18.38 7.43 0.55
N ARG A 46 -18.90 8.64 0.81
CA ARG A 46 -19.68 8.94 2.03
C ARG A 46 -20.97 8.13 2.11
N LEU A 47 -21.69 7.99 0.99
CA LEU A 47 -22.91 7.16 0.94
C LEU A 47 -22.63 5.69 1.29
N VAL A 48 -21.44 5.18 0.98
CA VAL A 48 -21.02 3.83 1.39
C VAL A 48 -20.85 3.79 2.90
N PHE A 49 -20.17 4.76 3.53
CA PHE A 49 -20.03 4.79 4.98
C PHE A 49 -21.37 4.90 5.71
N ASP A 50 -22.29 5.75 5.23
CA ASP A 50 -23.64 5.87 5.78
C ASP A 50 -24.39 4.52 5.71
N ALA A 51 -24.25 3.78 4.60
CA ALA A 51 -24.86 2.45 4.47
C ALA A 51 -24.23 1.40 5.40
N LEU A 52 -22.92 1.50 5.67
CA LEU A 52 -22.21 0.60 6.58
C LEU A 52 -22.57 0.81 8.04
N GLU A 53 -22.89 2.05 8.42
CA GLU A 53 -23.42 2.34 9.76
C GLU A 53 -24.68 1.52 10.04
N GLY A 54 -25.55 1.30 9.05
CA GLY A 54 -26.74 0.45 9.20
C GLY A 54 -26.44 -1.04 9.44
N LEU A 55 -25.21 -1.50 9.19
CA LEU A 55 -24.82 -2.91 9.18
C LEU A 55 -23.95 -3.33 10.37
N HIS A 56 -23.44 -2.39 11.17
CA HIS A 56 -22.45 -2.66 12.23
C HIS A 56 -22.92 -3.67 13.28
N SER A 57 -24.23 -3.81 13.50
CA SER A 57 -24.80 -4.77 14.46
C SER A 57 -24.86 -6.21 13.92
N GLU A 58 -24.80 -6.39 12.61
CA GLU A 58 -25.01 -7.68 11.93
C GLU A 58 -23.69 -8.31 11.45
N VAL A 59 -22.70 -7.48 11.12
CA VAL A 59 -21.38 -7.90 10.62
C VAL A 59 -20.24 -7.20 11.34
N GLU A 60 -19.05 -7.78 11.23
CA GLU A 60 -17.80 -7.08 11.52
C GLU A 60 -17.35 -6.37 10.24
N ILE A 61 -17.00 -5.08 10.33
CA ILE A 61 -16.66 -4.29 9.15
C ILE A 61 -15.19 -3.89 9.25
N VAL A 62 -14.45 -4.11 8.17
CA VAL A 62 -13.08 -3.64 7.99
C VAL A 62 -13.04 -2.82 6.71
N VAL A 63 -12.70 -1.54 6.83
CA VAL A 63 -12.62 -0.63 5.67
C VAL A 63 -11.18 -0.14 5.50
N VAL A 64 -10.67 -0.22 4.28
CA VAL A 64 -9.49 0.55 3.88
C VAL A 64 -9.96 1.98 3.63
N VAL A 65 -9.84 2.81 4.66
CA VAL A 65 -10.37 4.18 4.64
C VAL A 65 -9.53 5.04 3.70
N PRO A 66 -10.12 5.68 2.67
CA PRO A 66 -9.39 6.55 1.79
C PRO A 66 -9.02 7.84 2.52
N TRP A 67 -7.93 8.47 2.11
CA TRP A 67 -7.38 9.63 2.82
C TRP A 67 -8.39 10.77 2.99
N HIS A 68 -9.27 11.01 2.00
CA HIS A 68 -10.23 12.10 2.03
C HIS A 68 -11.35 11.85 3.05
N ALA A 69 -11.61 10.59 3.35
CA ALA A 69 -12.54 10.18 4.41
C ALA A 69 -11.86 10.15 5.78
N ALA A 70 -10.55 9.84 5.85
CA ALA A 70 -9.81 9.82 7.11
C ALA A 70 -9.42 11.23 7.62
N TYR A 71 -9.19 12.18 6.71
CA TYR A 71 -8.62 13.50 7.05
C TYR A 71 -9.34 14.69 6.39
N GLY A 72 -10.36 14.46 5.57
CA GLY A 72 -11.14 15.52 4.92
C GLY A 72 -12.33 15.98 5.77
N PRO A 73 -13.12 16.95 5.28
CA PRO A 73 -14.34 17.38 5.93
C PRO A 73 -15.32 16.21 6.10
N GLY A 74 -15.86 16.02 7.31
CA GLY A 74 -16.75 14.89 7.61
C GLY A 74 -16.02 13.62 8.06
N ALA A 75 -14.71 13.65 8.29
CA ALA A 75 -13.98 12.49 8.80
C ALA A 75 -14.53 11.97 10.14
N GLU A 76 -15.11 12.87 10.96
CA GLU A 76 -15.79 12.53 12.20
C GLU A 76 -17.03 11.65 12.02
N THR A 77 -17.61 11.62 10.81
CA THR A 77 -18.75 10.75 10.49
C THR A 77 -18.30 9.40 9.94
N VAL A 78 -17.01 9.24 9.64
CA VAL A 78 -16.43 8.00 9.10
C VAL A 78 -15.72 7.20 10.19
N ILE A 79 -15.13 7.87 11.17
CA ILE A 79 -14.47 7.25 12.32
C ILE A 79 -15.29 7.59 13.56
N VAL A 80 -16.25 6.72 13.87
CA VAL A 80 -17.20 6.95 14.99
C VAL A 80 -16.66 6.38 16.32
N PRO A 81 -17.14 6.88 17.47
CA PRO A 81 -16.75 6.35 18.77
C PRO A 81 -16.97 4.83 18.88
N GLY A 82 -15.92 4.10 19.22
CA GLY A 82 -15.94 2.63 19.32
C GLY A 82 -15.26 1.92 18.15
N GLU A 83 -14.99 2.61 17.05
CA GLU A 83 -14.20 2.09 15.95
C GLU A 83 -12.69 2.18 16.21
N LYS A 84 -11.94 1.29 15.57
CA LYS A 84 -10.48 1.25 15.68
C LYS A 84 -9.85 1.64 14.35
N LEU A 85 -9.25 2.83 14.30
CA LEU A 85 -8.38 3.21 13.19
C LEU A 85 -7.02 2.51 13.35
N VAL A 86 -6.60 1.79 12.31
CA VAL A 86 -5.29 1.14 12.25
C VAL A 86 -4.49 1.74 11.10
N VAL A 87 -3.40 2.44 11.43
CA VAL A 87 -2.44 2.94 10.45
C VAL A 87 -1.46 1.83 10.12
N VAL A 88 -1.25 1.58 8.82
CA VAL A 88 -0.31 0.57 8.32
C VAL A 88 0.86 1.29 7.64
N PRO A 89 1.95 1.61 8.38
CA PRO A 89 3.12 2.24 7.78
C PRO A 89 3.88 1.26 6.88
N PRO A 90 4.74 1.76 5.98
CA PRO A 90 5.73 0.93 5.30
C PRO A 90 6.59 0.16 6.30
N VAL A 91 7.02 -1.03 5.90
CA VAL A 91 7.90 -1.88 6.72
C VAL A 91 9.26 -1.19 6.87
N GLU A 92 9.77 -1.08 8.09
CA GLU A 92 11.09 -0.49 8.32
C GLU A 92 12.19 -1.39 7.72
N VAL A 93 13.03 -0.82 6.86
CA VAL A 93 14.08 -1.53 6.10
C VAL A 93 15.44 -0.82 6.14
N GLU A 94 15.55 0.28 6.88
CA GLU A 94 16.75 1.10 6.98
C GLU A 94 17.47 0.93 8.33
N GLY A 95 18.80 1.01 8.26
CA GLY A 95 19.67 0.90 9.43
C GLY A 95 19.49 -0.41 10.20
N GLN A 96 19.91 -0.40 11.46
CA GLN A 96 19.83 -1.58 12.34
C GLN A 96 18.37 -1.99 12.62
N ALA A 97 17.47 -1.03 12.75
CA ALA A 97 16.04 -1.26 12.98
C ALA A 97 15.38 -2.00 11.80
N GLY A 98 15.86 -1.80 10.58
CA GLY A 98 15.32 -2.40 9.37
C GLY A 98 15.66 -3.87 9.13
N THR A 99 16.55 -4.46 9.93
CA THR A 99 16.98 -5.87 9.77
C THR A 99 15.79 -6.84 9.73
N ALA A 100 14.84 -6.67 10.65
CA ALA A 100 13.64 -7.52 10.72
C ALA A 100 12.71 -7.32 9.51
N GLY A 101 12.63 -6.10 8.97
CA GLY A 101 11.83 -5.82 7.78
C GLY A 101 12.45 -6.36 6.49
N VAL A 102 13.78 -6.33 6.36
CA VAL A 102 14.49 -7.00 5.27
C VAL A 102 14.21 -8.51 5.31
N GLU A 103 14.29 -9.12 6.49
CA GLU A 103 13.97 -10.54 6.67
C GLU A 103 12.49 -10.84 6.35
N PHE A 104 11.57 -9.95 6.72
CA PHE A 104 10.17 -10.04 6.30
C PHE A 104 10.05 -10.08 4.76
N PHE A 105 10.75 -9.21 4.04
CA PHE A 105 10.71 -9.21 2.57
C PHE A 105 11.34 -10.44 1.93
N ARG A 106 12.42 -10.98 2.49
CA ARG A 106 12.98 -12.27 2.08
C ARG A 106 11.94 -13.38 2.20
N ASN A 107 11.23 -13.43 3.33
CA ASN A 107 10.14 -14.39 3.56
C ASN A 107 8.96 -14.20 2.60
N VAL A 108 8.60 -12.95 2.28
CA VAL A 108 7.59 -12.63 1.27
C VAL A 108 8.01 -13.15 -0.10
N ALA A 109 9.24 -12.90 -0.54
CA ALA A 109 9.77 -13.39 -1.81
C ALA A 109 9.74 -14.92 -1.87
N ALA A 110 10.29 -15.60 -0.84
CA ALA A 110 10.31 -17.05 -0.77
C ALA A 110 8.91 -17.66 -0.89
N ARG A 111 7.93 -17.12 -0.16
CA ARG A 111 6.54 -17.60 -0.20
C ARG A 111 5.83 -17.30 -1.51
N ARG A 112 5.97 -16.08 -2.04
CA ARG A 112 5.23 -15.63 -3.24
C ARG A 112 5.79 -16.24 -4.52
N LEU A 113 7.11 -16.43 -4.58
CA LEU A 113 7.80 -17.01 -5.71
C LEU A 113 7.98 -18.53 -5.58
N ARG A 114 7.56 -19.11 -4.44
CA ARG A 114 7.71 -20.55 -4.12
C ARG A 114 9.17 -21.01 -4.29
N LEU A 115 10.11 -20.18 -3.82
CA LEU A 115 11.52 -20.52 -3.84
C LEU A 115 11.79 -21.49 -2.70
N ASP A 116 11.82 -22.78 -3.02
CA ASP A 116 12.29 -23.79 -2.09
C ASP A 116 13.83 -23.73 -1.93
N GLU A 117 14.36 -24.44 -0.94
CA GLU A 117 15.79 -24.46 -0.66
C GLU A 117 16.62 -24.91 -1.88
N ALA A 118 16.09 -25.85 -2.66
CA ALA A 118 16.75 -26.34 -3.88
C ALA A 118 16.84 -25.28 -4.97
N THR A 119 15.80 -24.46 -5.13
CA THR A 119 15.74 -23.35 -6.08
C THR A 119 16.68 -22.23 -5.65
N ILE A 120 16.71 -21.90 -4.35
CA ILE A 120 17.63 -20.88 -3.81
C ILE A 120 19.09 -21.32 -3.96
N ALA A 121 19.40 -22.61 -3.81
CA ALA A 121 20.76 -23.14 -3.98
C ALA A 121 21.31 -22.99 -5.41
N GLN A 122 20.43 -22.80 -6.41
CA GLN A 122 20.83 -22.54 -7.80
C GLN A 122 20.96 -21.04 -8.11
N ALA A 123 20.54 -20.17 -7.19
CA ALA A 123 20.67 -18.74 -7.37
C ALA A 123 22.13 -18.30 -7.20
N PRO A 124 22.58 -17.25 -7.91
CA PRO A 124 23.87 -16.63 -7.65
C PRO A 124 23.99 -16.19 -6.18
N ASP A 125 25.20 -16.23 -5.61
CA ASP A 125 25.44 -15.77 -4.23
C ASP A 125 24.90 -14.36 -3.99
N THR A 126 24.97 -13.49 -5.01
CA THR A 126 24.47 -12.12 -4.96
C THR A 126 22.95 -12.00 -4.84
N PHE A 127 22.18 -13.07 -5.03
CA PHE A 127 20.72 -13.03 -4.93
C PHE A 127 20.25 -12.93 -3.48
N GLY A 128 20.68 -13.88 -2.64
CA GLY A 128 20.25 -14.01 -1.25
C GLY A 128 21.28 -13.54 -0.20
N ALA A 129 22.53 -13.29 -0.57
CA ALA A 129 23.54 -12.80 0.35
C ALA A 129 23.14 -11.46 1.00
N PRO A 130 23.62 -11.16 2.22
CA PRO A 130 23.42 -9.86 2.84
C PRO A 130 23.84 -8.72 1.90
N GLY A 131 22.93 -7.77 1.68
CA GLY A 131 23.14 -6.66 0.74
C GLY A 131 22.95 -7.02 -0.74
N GLY A 132 22.61 -8.27 -1.06
CA GLY A 132 22.33 -8.75 -2.41
C GLY A 132 21.05 -8.20 -3.03
N VAL A 133 20.54 -8.88 -4.05
CA VAL A 133 19.38 -8.44 -4.83
C VAL A 133 18.12 -8.31 -3.97
N LEU A 134 17.81 -9.31 -3.14
CA LEU A 134 16.62 -9.25 -2.28
C LEU A 134 16.66 -8.05 -1.32
N ASP A 135 17.78 -7.85 -0.62
CA ASP A 135 17.93 -6.76 0.33
C ASP A 135 17.93 -5.39 -0.35
N THR A 136 18.52 -5.32 -1.54
CA THR A 136 18.57 -4.09 -2.33
C THR A 136 17.18 -3.71 -2.83
N CYS A 137 16.41 -4.67 -3.36
CA CYS A 137 15.01 -4.43 -3.71
C CYS A 137 14.19 -4.04 -2.48
N ALA A 138 14.39 -4.70 -1.32
CA ALA A 138 13.67 -4.38 -0.09
C ALA A 138 13.92 -2.92 0.33
N ARG A 139 15.18 -2.48 0.38
CA ARG A 139 15.55 -1.10 0.70
C ARG A 139 14.98 -0.10 -0.32
N LEU A 140 15.17 -0.37 -1.61
CA LEU A 140 14.75 0.56 -2.67
C LEU A 140 13.23 0.63 -2.85
N SER A 141 12.49 -0.38 -2.37
CA SER A 141 11.01 -0.35 -2.33
C SER A 141 10.42 0.62 -1.31
N GLY A 142 11.25 1.23 -0.45
CA GLY A 142 10.79 2.09 0.63
C GLY A 142 10.00 1.36 1.71
N GLY A 143 10.10 0.03 1.79
CA GLY A 143 9.32 -0.78 2.73
C GLY A 143 7.92 -1.14 2.25
N ILE A 144 7.62 -0.96 0.95
CA ILE A 144 6.31 -1.27 0.37
C ILE A 144 6.36 -2.66 -0.31
N PRO A 145 5.58 -3.65 0.15
CA PRO A 145 5.61 -5.01 -0.40
C PRO A 145 5.30 -5.11 -1.89
N ARG A 146 4.37 -4.29 -2.37
CA ARG A 146 4.04 -4.23 -3.80
C ARG A 146 5.24 -3.73 -4.61
N SER A 147 5.86 -2.63 -4.20
CA SER A 147 7.04 -2.06 -4.89
C SER A 147 8.23 -3.03 -4.84
N PHE A 148 8.43 -3.73 -3.72
CA PHE A 148 9.46 -4.76 -3.60
C PHE A 148 9.30 -5.88 -4.62
N LEU A 149 8.10 -6.47 -4.71
CA LEU A 149 7.81 -7.54 -5.66
C LEU A 149 7.89 -7.06 -7.11
N GLN A 150 7.47 -5.82 -7.38
CA GLN A 150 7.58 -5.22 -8.70
C GLN A 150 9.04 -5.07 -9.13
N LEU A 151 9.88 -4.44 -8.28
CA LEU A 151 11.32 -4.29 -8.56
C LEU A 151 12.00 -5.65 -8.80
N LEU A 152 11.65 -6.66 -8.01
CA LEU A 152 12.20 -8.00 -8.17
C LEU A 152 11.75 -8.65 -9.49
N ALA A 153 10.46 -8.54 -9.84
CA ALA A 153 9.92 -9.07 -11.09
C ALA A 153 10.53 -8.39 -12.32
N ASP A 154 10.73 -7.07 -12.26
CA ASP A 154 11.35 -6.30 -13.33
C ASP A 154 12.84 -6.67 -13.47
N ALA A 155 13.57 -6.79 -12.36
CA ALA A 155 14.96 -7.24 -12.39
C ALA A 155 15.11 -8.66 -12.99
N VAL A 156 14.22 -9.59 -12.65
CA VAL A 156 14.19 -10.94 -13.27
C VAL A 156 13.92 -10.83 -14.77
N SER A 157 12.98 -9.97 -15.17
CA SER A 157 12.65 -9.76 -16.58
C SER A 157 13.84 -9.23 -17.36
N TYR A 158 14.58 -8.28 -16.78
CA TYR A 158 15.82 -7.76 -17.37
C TYR A 158 16.90 -8.82 -17.50
N ALA A 159 17.14 -9.62 -16.47
CA ALA A 159 18.11 -10.72 -16.53
C ALA A 159 17.81 -11.71 -17.65
N ARG A 160 16.53 -12.04 -17.84
CA ARG A 160 16.10 -12.96 -18.90
C ARG A 160 16.21 -12.36 -20.29
N ILE A 161 15.76 -11.11 -20.46
CA ILE A 161 15.65 -10.49 -21.79
C ILE A 161 17.01 -10.02 -22.31
N LEU A 162 17.83 -9.41 -21.45
CA LEU A 162 19.09 -8.78 -21.86
C LEU A 162 20.26 -9.78 -21.83
N ASP A 163 20.30 -10.62 -20.81
CA ASP A 163 21.46 -11.47 -20.52
C ASP A 163 21.16 -12.98 -20.71
N GLY A 164 19.90 -13.36 -20.94
CA GLY A 164 19.49 -14.77 -21.03
C GLY A 164 19.64 -15.55 -19.72
N LYS A 165 19.68 -14.87 -18.57
CA LYS A 165 19.88 -15.47 -17.24
C LYS A 165 18.55 -15.67 -16.52
N ASP A 166 18.45 -16.76 -15.76
CA ASP A 166 17.27 -17.06 -14.93
C ASP A 166 17.18 -16.22 -13.64
N TRP A 167 18.33 -15.72 -13.18
CA TRP A 167 18.45 -15.03 -11.90
C TRP A 167 18.94 -13.59 -12.09
N PRO A 168 18.32 -12.63 -11.39
CA PRO A 168 18.79 -11.26 -11.42
C PRO A 168 20.06 -11.10 -10.60
N GLU A 169 20.96 -10.29 -11.16
CA GLU A 169 22.11 -9.67 -10.49
C GLU A 169 21.84 -8.19 -10.14
N PRO A 170 22.69 -7.54 -9.30
CA PRO A 170 22.50 -6.14 -8.91
C PRO A 170 22.35 -5.14 -10.08
N VAL A 171 22.98 -5.40 -11.22
CA VAL A 171 22.85 -4.56 -12.43
C VAL A 171 21.40 -4.50 -12.95
N HIS A 172 20.65 -5.60 -12.87
CA HIS A 172 19.26 -5.65 -13.30
C HIS A 172 18.33 -4.93 -12.33
N VAL A 173 18.67 -4.94 -11.04
CA VAL A 173 17.96 -4.12 -10.05
C VAL A 173 18.17 -2.63 -10.36
N ALA A 174 19.38 -2.22 -10.74
CA ALA A 174 19.65 -0.85 -11.13
C ALA A 174 18.82 -0.41 -12.36
N GLN A 175 18.62 -1.32 -13.32
CA GLN A 175 17.75 -1.09 -14.49
C GLN A 175 16.28 -0.93 -14.08
N ALA A 176 15.74 -1.87 -13.29
CA ALA A 176 14.37 -1.77 -12.76
C ALA A 176 14.13 -0.47 -11.97
N VAL A 177 15.12 -0.06 -11.17
CA VAL A 177 15.09 1.20 -10.42
C VAL A 177 15.09 2.41 -11.34
N ALA A 178 15.82 2.38 -12.45
CA ALA A 178 15.85 3.48 -13.41
C ALA A 178 14.46 3.70 -14.06
N ASP A 179 13.74 2.63 -14.38
CA ASP A 179 12.39 2.75 -14.94
C ASP A 179 11.37 3.21 -13.91
N GLN A 180 11.45 2.68 -12.69
CA GLN A 180 10.60 3.12 -11.60
C GLN A 180 10.85 4.59 -11.26
N ARG A 181 12.12 5.03 -11.34
CA ARG A 181 12.50 6.43 -11.17
C ARG A 181 11.86 7.31 -12.24
N GLU A 182 11.89 6.88 -13.50
CA GLU A 182 11.23 7.62 -14.59
C GLU A 182 9.71 7.68 -14.39
N SER A 183 9.10 6.60 -13.90
CA SER A 183 7.68 6.58 -13.55
C SER A 183 7.36 7.60 -12.44
N PHE A 184 8.18 7.65 -11.38
CA PHE A 184 8.01 8.67 -10.33
C PHE A 184 8.21 10.09 -10.86
N ARG A 185 9.23 10.32 -11.70
CA ARG A 185 9.50 11.64 -12.29
C ARG A 185 8.28 12.20 -13.03
N ARG A 186 7.51 11.35 -13.72
CA ARG A 186 6.28 11.74 -14.44
C ARG A 186 5.11 12.10 -13.52
N LEU A 187 5.16 11.69 -12.25
CA LEU A 187 4.14 12.02 -11.24
C LEU A 187 4.44 13.34 -10.52
N LEU A 188 5.67 13.85 -10.61
CA LEU A 188 6.10 15.08 -9.99
C LEU A 188 5.63 16.29 -10.80
N THR A 189 5.05 17.27 -10.12
CA THR A 189 4.64 18.57 -10.66
C THR A 189 5.61 19.67 -10.23
N PRO A 190 5.66 20.83 -10.91
CA PRO A 190 6.50 21.95 -10.50
C PRO A 190 6.29 22.31 -9.02
N GLY A 191 7.39 22.41 -8.27
CA GLY A 191 7.37 22.67 -6.82
C GLY A 191 7.34 21.43 -5.93
N ASP A 192 7.14 20.23 -6.48
CA ASP A 192 7.18 18.98 -5.69
C ASP A 192 8.58 18.71 -5.12
N ASP A 193 9.63 18.97 -5.88
CA ASP A 193 11.01 18.68 -5.45
C ASP A 193 11.37 19.49 -4.19
N ASP A 194 11.08 20.78 -4.19
CA ASP A 194 11.33 21.65 -3.04
C ASP A 194 10.45 21.28 -1.85
N ALA A 195 9.19 20.93 -2.10
CA ALA A 195 8.28 20.46 -1.06
C ALA A 195 8.80 19.16 -0.43
N LEU A 196 9.23 18.18 -1.22
CA LEU A 196 9.79 16.91 -0.76
C LEU A 196 11.07 17.12 0.06
N ARG A 197 12.00 17.96 -0.42
CA ARG A 197 13.21 18.33 0.35
C ARG A 197 12.86 19.01 1.67
N SER A 198 11.82 19.86 1.68
CA SER A 198 11.44 20.61 2.87
C SER A 198 10.86 19.72 3.99
N VAL A 199 10.30 18.55 3.67
CA VAL A 199 9.63 17.66 4.63
C VAL A 199 10.41 16.39 4.98
N ASP A 200 11.52 16.08 4.30
CA ASP A 200 12.33 14.90 4.62
C ASP A 200 12.78 14.93 6.11
N GLY A 201 12.34 13.94 6.88
CA GLY A 201 12.65 13.81 8.30
C GLY A 201 11.77 14.65 9.23
N LYS A 202 10.65 15.20 8.74
CA LYS A 202 9.71 16.02 9.51
C LYS A 202 8.31 15.41 9.51
N ASP A 203 7.38 15.95 10.30
CA ASP A 203 5.97 15.50 10.36
C ASP A 203 5.13 15.86 9.11
N GLY A 204 5.69 16.67 8.20
CA GLY A 204 5.05 17.10 6.96
C GLY A 204 3.95 18.15 7.11
N ARG A 205 3.81 18.82 8.27
CA ARG A 205 2.78 19.86 8.46
C ARG A 205 2.96 21.09 7.56
N ASN A 206 4.18 21.33 7.09
CA ASN A 206 4.52 22.48 6.25
C ASN A 206 4.29 22.24 4.75
N MET A 207 3.78 21.07 4.36
CA MET A 207 3.42 20.77 2.97
C MET A 207 1.92 20.98 2.78
N ALA A 208 1.54 21.56 1.64
CA ALA A 208 0.14 21.73 1.31
C ALA A 208 -0.59 20.37 1.33
N LEU A 209 -1.77 20.31 1.96
CA LEU A 209 -2.46 19.05 2.24
C LEU A 209 -2.70 18.25 0.95
N GLU A 210 -3.28 18.86 -0.09
CA GLU A 210 -3.54 18.20 -1.37
C GLU A 210 -2.27 17.63 -2.02
N GLN A 211 -1.17 18.39 -1.98
CA GLN A 211 0.13 17.96 -2.50
C GLN A 211 0.66 16.76 -1.70
N LYS A 212 0.63 16.84 -0.37
CA LYS A 212 1.05 15.76 0.54
C LYS A 212 0.28 14.47 0.25
N LEU A 213 -1.03 14.57 0.13
CA LEU A 213 -1.91 13.44 -0.09
C LEU A 213 -1.70 12.79 -1.46
N ARG A 214 -1.55 13.59 -2.52
CA ARG A 214 -1.21 13.09 -3.85
C ARG A 214 0.11 12.32 -3.81
N LEU A 215 1.15 12.88 -3.18
CA LEU A 215 2.45 12.23 -3.11
C LEU A 215 2.43 10.95 -2.27
N LEU A 216 1.67 10.91 -1.16
CA LEU A 216 1.44 9.70 -0.35
C LEU A 216 0.68 8.64 -1.14
N ALA A 217 -0.41 9.01 -1.82
CA ALA A 217 -1.24 8.09 -2.60
C ALA A 217 -0.47 7.41 -3.73
N HIS A 218 0.49 8.13 -4.33
CA HIS A 218 1.37 7.58 -5.37
C HIS A 218 2.61 6.87 -4.81
N GLY A 219 2.81 6.81 -3.49
CA GLY A 219 3.99 6.22 -2.88
C GLY A 219 5.29 6.98 -3.17
N VAL A 220 5.19 8.25 -3.58
CA VAL A 220 6.34 9.16 -3.80
C VAL A 220 6.84 9.71 -2.46
N LEU A 221 5.91 9.97 -1.54
CA LEU A 221 6.17 10.31 -0.15
C LEU A 221 5.73 9.13 0.73
N LEU A 222 6.46 8.88 1.81
CA LEU A 222 6.21 7.82 2.76
C LEU A 222 6.01 8.41 4.15
N GLU A 223 4.96 7.99 4.84
CA GLU A 223 4.79 8.23 6.28
C GLU A 223 5.33 7.04 7.06
N ARG A 224 6.39 7.26 7.84
CA ARG A 224 7.01 6.27 8.71
C ARG A 224 6.79 6.61 10.18
N HIS A 225 7.04 5.65 11.06
CA HIS A 225 7.03 5.88 12.50
C HIS A 225 8.45 5.75 13.06
N GLU A 226 9.08 6.90 13.35
CA GLU A 226 10.39 6.95 13.99
C GLU A 226 10.20 7.37 15.45
N LYS A 227 10.65 6.54 16.41
CA LYS A 227 10.53 6.80 17.85
C LYS A 227 9.08 7.11 18.29
N GLY A 228 8.10 6.45 17.67
CA GLY A 228 6.68 6.63 17.96
C GLY A 228 6.06 7.92 17.41
N GLN A 229 6.77 8.64 16.54
CA GLN A 229 6.28 9.85 15.88
C GLN A 229 6.20 9.64 14.37
N PRO A 230 5.17 10.20 13.69
CA PRO A 230 5.09 10.16 12.24
C PRO A 230 6.17 11.04 11.62
N VAL A 231 6.91 10.47 10.67
CA VAL A 231 7.98 11.14 9.93
C VAL A 231 7.78 10.91 8.44
N MET A 232 7.79 11.99 7.68
CA MET A 232 7.69 12.00 6.23
C MET A 232 9.08 11.80 5.62
N ARG A 233 9.17 10.86 4.70
CA ARG A 233 10.39 10.56 3.94
C ARG A 233 10.04 10.45 2.46
N PRO A 234 10.74 11.13 1.55
CA PRO A 234 10.65 10.81 0.13
C PRO A 234 11.00 9.34 -0.09
N HIS A 235 10.31 8.69 -1.02
CA HIS A 235 10.62 7.31 -1.39
C HIS A 235 12.11 7.19 -1.82
N PRO A 236 12.84 6.13 -1.46
CA PRO A 236 14.29 6.04 -1.72
C PRO A 236 14.68 6.27 -3.19
N ILE A 237 13.90 5.75 -4.12
CA ILE A 237 14.08 5.99 -5.56
C ILE A 237 13.89 7.48 -5.92
N VAL A 238 12.89 8.14 -5.35
CA VAL A 238 12.61 9.57 -5.56
C VAL A 238 13.71 10.43 -4.95
N LYS A 239 14.25 10.05 -3.79
CA LYS A 239 15.34 10.77 -3.14
C LYS A 239 16.57 10.95 -4.05
N SER A 240 16.81 10.02 -4.98
CA SER A 240 17.89 10.15 -5.97
C SER A 240 17.64 11.18 -7.09
N LEU A 241 16.43 11.74 -7.16
CA LEU A 241 16.05 12.83 -8.06
C LEU A 241 16.17 14.22 -7.40
N LEU A 242 16.21 14.27 -6.07
CA LEU A 242 16.21 15.50 -5.25
C LEU A 242 17.62 15.99 -4.99
#